data_AF-A0A2G1WDF5-F1
#
_entry.id   AF-A0A2G1WDF5-F1
#
_cell.length_a   1.000
_cell.length_b   1.000
_cell.length_c   1.000
_cell.angle_alpha   90.00
_cell.angle_beta   90.00
_cell.angle_gamma   90.00
#
_symmetry.space_group_name_H-M   'P 1'
#
loop_
_entity.id
_entity.type
_entity.pdbx_description
1 polymer ?
#
loop_
_entity_poly.entity_id
_entity_poly.type
_entity_poly.pdbx_seq_one_letter_code
_entity_poly.pdbx_strand_id
1 'polypeptide(L)'
;MANLSPYQRSDAELGRHLLSTAVFLVVAASAFVGTAWIANPDIFPFQPKPIDPVKRDETTVVDNSKQRTDDGPKDWGPSVDAVTESLPQAESREVARIRQRLNSVVQTLDGEELSPDAEAEIQMLLNELAGKAAILSRLSKPPTINVDGVGEAMNSKAQSRRMAEIEAIRRTRTQTEQNVRREKDKAIRPVRLGLRDQQDHAKRLRVEIEQTQREQEKFKAKTARAEALRREMPDVQKYLVPFTSPGYRQPNSDSNPWDNTRTAEAKPVSLSRLKRLGALDYNLKGLENLYIFGGIKARGTNNTRPLGSFPEYASQRLNRPEVRQPLERAQQLLRDHGQAMVEQQLLSP
;
A
#
# COMPACT_ATOMS: atom_id res chain seq x y z
N MET A 1 34.33 34.75 -0.27
CA MET A 1 33.64 33.45 -0.32
C MET A 1 32.48 33.60 -1.29
N ALA A 2 32.54 32.92 -2.44
CA ALA A 2 31.59 33.11 -3.53
C ALA A 2 30.28 32.37 -3.23
N ASN A 3 29.15 33.09 -3.28
CA ASN A 3 27.81 32.54 -3.18
C ASN A 3 27.47 31.81 -4.48
N LEU A 4 27.80 30.51 -4.54
CA LEU A 4 27.33 29.63 -5.61
C LEU A 4 25.84 29.37 -5.42
N SER A 5 25.06 29.56 -6.48
CA SER A 5 23.62 29.34 -6.47
C SER A 5 23.27 27.86 -6.25
N PRO A 6 22.11 27.54 -5.62
CA PRO A 6 21.68 26.15 -5.37
C PRO A 6 21.56 25.28 -6.62
N TYR A 7 21.54 25.89 -7.81
CA TYR A 7 21.36 25.22 -9.10
C TYR A 7 22.67 24.79 -9.77
N GLN A 8 23.83 25.07 -9.18
CA GLN A 8 25.14 24.68 -9.71
C GLN A 8 25.75 23.45 -9.04
N ARG A 9 24.97 22.71 -8.24
CA ARG A 9 25.41 21.41 -7.70
C ARG A 9 25.41 20.39 -8.84
N SER A 10 26.54 19.72 -9.03
CA SER A 10 26.79 18.84 -10.17
C SER A 10 25.83 17.65 -10.19
N ASP A 11 25.52 17.15 -11.39
CA ASP A 11 24.63 15.99 -11.62
C ASP A 11 25.05 14.73 -10.82
N ALA A 12 26.32 14.67 -10.40
CA ALA A 12 26.84 13.61 -9.54
C ALA A 12 26.29 13.65 -8.09
N GLU A 13 25.95 14.83 -7.57
CA GLU A 13 25.31 14.98 -6.25
C GLU A 13 23.81 14.65 -6.33
N LEU A 14 23.14 15.03 -7.42
CA LEU A 14 21.74 14.67 -7.69
C LEU A 14 21.54 13.14 -7.74
N GLY A 15 22.46 12.41 -8.37
CA GLY A 15 22.42 10.95 -8.40
C GLY A 15 22.56 10.29 -7.02
N ARG A 16 23.40 10.84 -6.13
CA ARG A 16 23.57 10.33 -4.76
C ARG A 16 22.35 10.63 -3.87
N HIS A 17 21.68 11.77 -4.09
CA HIS A 17 20.46 12.12 -3.36
C HIS A 17 19.24 11.28 -3.77
N LEU A 18 19.15 10.84 -5.03
CA LEU A 18 18.09 9.95 -5.50
C LEU A 18 18.24 8.52 -4.93
N LEU A 19 19.47 8.03 -4.85
CA LEU A 19 19.74 6.73 -4.23
C LEU A 19 19.46 6.75 -2.73
N SER A 20 19.83 7.82 -2.03
CA SER A 20 19.55 7.92 -0.58
C SER A 20 18.06 8.09 -0.27
N THR A 21 17.31 8.85 -1.09
CA THR A 21 15.84 8.93 -0.94
C THR A 21 15.13 7.63 -1.28
N ALA A 22 15.59 6.89 -2.30
CA ALA A 22 15.05 5.57 -2.61
C ALA A 22 15.26 4.57 -1.46
N VAL A 23 16.47 4.54 -0.87
CA VAL A 23 16.76 3.69 0.29
C VAL A 23 15.92 4.10 1.51
N PHE A 24 15.78 5.40 1.77
CA PHE A 24 14.94 5.88 2.87
C PHE A 24 13.46 5.53 2.69
N LEU A 25 12.93 5.59 1.46
CA LEU A 25 11.55 5.19 1.16
C LEU A 25 11.33 3.69 1.37
N VAL A 26 12.29 2.85 0.97
CA VAL A 26 12.20 1.39 1.17
C VAL A 26 12.26 1.03 2.66
N VAL A 27 13.13 1.68 3.43
CA VAL A 27 13.25 1.46 4.89
C VAL A 27 12.04 2.01 5.64
N ALA A 28 11.51 3.17 5.24
CA ALA A 28 10.31 3.73 5.85
C ALA A 28 9.06 2.88 5.54
N ALA A 29 8.93 2.37 4.31
CA ALA A 29 7.84 1.48 3.92
C ALA A 29 7.89 0.14 4.67
N SER A 30 9.08 -0.45 4.87
CA SER A 30 9.22 -1.71 5.62
C SER A 30 8.92 -1.55 7.11
N ALA A 31 9.31 -0.42 7.72
CA ALA A 31 8.96 -0.10 9.10
C ALA A 31 7.44 0.13 9.29
N PHE A 32 6.77 0.74 8.31
CA PHE A 32 5.32 0.96 8.35
C PHE A 32 4.54 -0.35 8.20
N VAL A 33 4.98 -1.26 7.32
CA VAL A 33 4.36 -2.58 7.16
C VAL A 33 4.57 -3.44 8.41
N GLY A 34 5.77 -3.42 9.01
CA GLY A 34 6.04 -4.18 10.24
C GLY A 34 5.25 -3.71 11.45
N THR A 35 5.11 -2.39 11.63
CA THR A 35 4.34 -1.82 12.75
C THR A 35 2.83 -1.98 12.56
N ALA A 36 2.33 -1.87 11.34
CA ALA A 36 0.92 -2.16 11.03
C ALA A 36 0.57 -3.64 11.26
N TRP A 37 1.49 -4.57 10.98
CA TRP A 37 1.29 -6.01 11.21
C TRP A 37 1.19 -6.38 12.71
N ILE A 38 1.98 -5.73 13.57
CA ILE A 38 1.94 -5.93 15.02
C ILE A 38 0.67 -5.33 15.64
N ALA A 39 0.22 -4.18 15.13
CA ALA A 39 -0.91 -3.44 15.70
C ALA A 39 -2.29 -4.00 15.28
N ASN A 40 -2.39 -4.66 14.13
CA ASN A 40 -3.63 -5.26 13.63
C ASN A 40 -3.32 -6.40 12.64
N PRO A 41 -3.11 -7.64 13.12
CA PRO A 41 -2.82 -8.80 12.26
C PRO A 41 -3.97 -9.14 11.30
N ASP A 42 -5.19 -8.67 11.57
CA ASP A 42 -6.40 -8.99 10.79
C ASP A 42 -6.60 -8.11 9.53
N ILE A 43 -5.79 -7.06 9.32
CA ILE A 43 -5.96 -6.12 8.19
C ILE A 43 -5.49 -6.69 6.85
N PHE A 44 -4.67 -7.76 6.85
CA PHE A 44 -4.24 -8.44 5.62
C PHE A 44 -4.96 -9.79 5.49
N PRO A 45 -6.06 -9.88 4.72
CA PRO A 45 -6.76 -11.15 4.48
C PRO A 45 -5.99 -11.95 3.42
N PHE A 46 -4.83 -12.48 3.79
CA PHE A 46 -4.17 -13.55 3.04
C PHE A 46 -4.54 -14.89 3.68
N GLN A 47 -5.84 -15.17 3.79
CA GLN A 47 -6.28 -16.55 3.83
C GLN A 47 -6.27 -17.04 2.37
N PRO A 48 -5.43 -18.02 2.00
CA PRO A 48 -5.61 -18.69 0.73
C PRO A 48 -7.03 -19.25 0.72
N LYS A 49 -7.91 -18.69 -0.12
CA LYS A 49 -9.23 -19.24 -0.33
C LYS A 49 -9.05 -20.73 -0.67
N PRO A 50 -9.71 -21.67 0.01
CA PRO A 50 -9.81 -23.01 -0.51
C PRO A 50 -10.41 -22.89 -1.91
N ILE A 51 -9.69 -23.42 -2.88
CA ILE A 51 -10.14 -23.49 -4.27
C ILE A 51 -11.34 -24.43 -4.23
N ASP A 52 -12.54 -23.86 -4.31
CA ASP A 52 -13.75 -24.64 -4.56
C ASP A 52 -13.52 -25.44 -5.85
N PRO A 53 -13.79 -26.74 -5.87
CA PRO A 53 -13.66 -27.53 -7.08
C PRO A 53 -14.61 -26.93 -8.12
N VAL A 54 -14.00 -26.44 -9.22
CA VAL A 54 -14.68 -25.96 -10.40
C VAL A 54 -15.74 -27.02 -10.79
N LYS A 55 -17.01 -26.68 -10.58
CA LYS A 55 -18.12 -27.35 -11.26
C LYS A 55 -17.88 -27.14 -12.74
N ARG A 56 -17.34 -28.19 -13.38
CA ARG A 56 -17.32 -28.30 -14.84
C ARG A 56 -18.77 -28.35 -15.27
N ASP A 57 -19.21 -27.32 -15.96
CA ASP A 57 -20.39 -27.42 -16.79
C ASP A 57 -20.17 -28.57 -17.77
N GLU A 58 -21.13 -29.50 -17.75
CA GLU A 58 -21.29 -30.58 -18.71
C GLU A 58 -21.54 -29.98 -20.10
N THR A 59 -20.48 -29.56 -20.77
CA THR A 59 -20.47 -29.63 -22.23
C THR A 59 -20.40 -31.11 -22.57
N THR A 60 -21.51 -31.62 -23.08
CA THR A 60 -21.63 -32.88 -23.81
C THR A 60 -20.52 -32.97 -24.86
N VAL A 61 -19.40 -33.56 -24.46
CA VAL A 61 -18.43 -34.14 -25.37
C VAL A 61 -19.13 -35.34 -25.96
N VAL A 62 -19.62 -35.18 -27.19
CA VAL A 62 -19.98 -36.32 -28.03
C VAL A 62 -18.69 -37.11 -28.23
N ASP A 63 -18.62 -38.21 -27.49
CA ASP A 63 -17.61 -39.23 -27.57
C ASP A 63 -17.68 -39.89 -28.96
N ASN A 64 -16.95 -39.32 -29.92
CA ASN A 64 -16.65 -39.96 -31.21
C ASN A 64 -15.34 -40.75 -31.09
N SER A 65 -15.22 -41.58 -30.06
CA SER A 65 -14.21 -42.62 -30.03
C SER A 65 -14.65 -43.81 -30.88
N LYS A 66 -13.74 -44.24 -31.76
CA LYS A 66 -13.77 -45.46 -32.57
C LYS A 66 -14.63 -45.44 -33.83
N GLN A 67 -14.23 -44.62 -34.81
CA GLN A 67 -14.21 -45.11 -36.18
C GLN A 67 -12.79 -45.56 -36.49
N ARG A 68 -12.63 -46.89 -36.44
CA ARG A 68 -11.54 -47.65 -37.04
C ARG A 68 -11.49 -47.23 -38.51
N THR A 69 -10.51 -46.42 -38.90
CA THR A 69 -10.22 -46.24 -40.32
C THR A 69 -9.64 -47.56 -40.78
N ASP A 70 -10.43 -48.32 -41.52
CA ASP A 70 -9.89 -49.23 -42.51
C ASP A 70 -8.93 -48.38 -43.36
N ASP A 71 -7.63 -48.68 -43.29
CA ASP A 71 -6.60 -48.14 -44.19
C ASP A 71 -6.78 -48.79 -45.57
N GLY A 72 -7.98 -48.61 -46.14
CA GLY A 72 -8.22 -48.79 -47.55
C GLY A 72 -7.75 -47.55 -48.30
N PRO A 73 -7.29 -47.70 -49.56
CA PRO A 73 -6.89 -46.56 -50.38
C PRO A 73 -8.00 -45.51 -50.40
N LYS A 74 -7.68 -44.31 -49.91
CA LYS A 74 -8.62 -43.20 -49.75
C LYS A 74 -9.08 -42.73 -51.13
N ASP A 75 -10.37 -42.89 -51.41
CA ASP A 75 -10.95 -42.45 -52.69
C ASP A 75 -11.15 -40.93 -52.67
N TRP A 76 -10.31 -40.22 -53.44
CA TRP A 76 -10.33 -38.76 -53.56
C TRP A 76 -11.35 -38.24 -54.58
N GLY A 77 -11.92 -39.13 -55.41
CA GLY A 77 -12.85 -38.78 -56.50
C GLY A 77 -14.01 -37.87 -56.04
N PRO A 78 -14.75 -38.22 -54.97
CA PRO A 78 -15.91 -37.43 -54.53
C PRO A 78 -15.57 -35.98 -54.12
N SER A 79 -14.37 -35.75 -53.58
CA SER A 79 -13.96 -34.40 -53.14
C SER A 79 -13.57 -33.52 -54.32
N VAL A 80 -12.95 -34.10 -55.35
CA VAL A 80 -12.60 -33.40 -56.59
C VAL A 80 -13.87 -33.05 -57.39
N ASP A 81 -14.83 -33.98 -57.46
CA ASP A 81 -16.10 -33.77 -58.15
C ASP A 81 -16.92 -32.65 -57.50
N ALA A 82 -16.98 -32.60 -56.16
CA ALA A 82 -17.68 -31.54 -55.44
C ALA A 82 -17.12 -30.13 -55.75
N VAL A 83 -15.80 -29.98 -55.84
CA VAL A 83 -15.18 -28.71 -56.24
C VAL A 83 -15.50 -28.40 -57.70
N THR A 84 -15.46 -29.40 -58.57
CA THR A 84 -15.75 -29.25 -60.00
C THR A 84 -17.19 -28.80 -60.27
N GLU A 85 -18.18 -29.40 -59.60
CA GLU A 85 -19.59 -29.04 -59.72
C GLU A 85 -19.90 -27.65 -59.15
N SER A 86 -19.16 -27.22 -58.13
CA SER A 86 -19.37 -25.91 -57.51
C SER A 86 -18.86 -24.73 -58.36
N LEU A 87 -18.05 -25.00 -59.39
CA LEU A 87 -17.52 -23.96 -60.26
C LEU A 87 -18.58 -23.48 -61.26
N PRO A 88 -18.80 -22.15 -61.39
CA PRO A 88 -19.74 -21.62 -62.36
C PRO A 88 -19.29 -21.97 -63.79
N GLN A 89 -20.25 -22.19 -64.69
CA GLN A 89 -19.98 -22.49 -66.10
C GLN A 89 -19.33 -21.30 -66.85
N ALA A 90 -19.41 -20.09 -66.31
CA ALA A 90 -18.84 -18.90 -66.91
C ALA A 90 -17.30 -18.89 -66.82
N GLU A 91 -16.64 -18.72 -67.96
CA GLU A 91 -15.18 -18.67 -68.08
C GLU A 91 -14.61 -17.33 -67.59
N SER A 92 -14.64 -17.09 -66.28
CA SER A 92 -13.84 -16.02 -65.70
C SER A 92 -12.37 -16.43 -65.59
N ARG A 93 -11.44 -15.47 -65.66
CA ARG A 93 -10.01 -15.72 -65.46
C ARG A 93 -9.72 -16.38 -64.11
N GLU A 94 -10.54 -16.12 -63.09
CA GLU A 94 -10.40 -16.72 -61.76
C GLU A 94 -10.89 -18.16 -61.73
N VAL A 95 -12.00 -18.47 -62.40
CA VAL A 95 -12.50 -19.85 -62.59
C VAL A 95 -11.48 -20.69 -63.37
N ALA A 96 -10.87 -20.12 -64.41
CA ALA A 96 -9.80 -20.80 -65.17
C ALA A 96 -8.59 -21.14 -64.29
N ARG A 97 -8.17 -20.23 -63.39
CA ARG A 97 -7.09 -20.47 -62.43
C ARG A 97 -7.45 -21.56 -61.40
N ILE A 98 -8.69 -21.59 -60.94
CA ILE A 98 -9.17 -22.63 -60.01
C ILE A 98 -9.17 -24.00 -60.69
N ARG A 99 -9.67 -24.10 -61.94
CA ARG A 99 -9.61 -25.35 -62.72
C ARG A 99 -8.18 -25.82 -62.96
N GLN A 100 -7.27 -24.90 -63.28
CA GLN A 100 -5.85 -25.24 -63.45
C GLN A 100 -5.23 -25.80 -62.17
N ARG A 101 -5.51 -25.18 -61.01
CA ARG A 101 -5.05 -25.67 -59.70
C ARG A 101 -5.67 -27.01 -59.33
N LEU A 102 -6.97 -27.20 -59.59
CA LEU A 102 -7.64 -28.46 -59.35
C LEU A 102 -7.01 -29.58 -60.20
N ASN A 103 -6.74 -29.32 -61.48
CA ASN A 103 -6.04 -30.28 -62.35
C ASN A 103 -4.64 -30.62 -61.85
N SER A 104 -3.87 -29.65 -61.30
CA SER A 104 -2.57 -29.97 -60.71
C SER A 104 -2.69 -30.87 -59.47
N VAL A 105 -3.74 -30.70 -58.67
CA VAL A 105 -4.01 -31.56 -57.50
C VAL A 105 -4.42 -32.97 -57.95
N VAL A 106 -5.25 -33.09 -58.99
CA VAL A 106 -5.63 -34.40 -59.58
C VAL A 106 -4.40 -35.12 -60.13
N GLN A 107 -3.51 -34.42 -60.83
CA GLN A 107 -2.26 -35.03 -61.33
C GLN A 107 -1.34 -35.52 -60.22
N THR A 108 -1.29 -34.83 -59.07
CA THR A 108 -0.54 -35.31 -57.90
C THR A 108 -1.19 -36.50 -57.19
N LEU A 109 -2.51 -36.68 -57.35
CA LEU A 109 -3.25 -37.80 -56.80
C LEU A 109 -3.09 -39.08 -57.64
N ASP A 110 -2.86 -38.94 -58.95
CA ASP A 110 -2.67 -40.07 -59.87
C ASP A 110 -1.26 -40.72 -59.79
N GLY A 111 -0.33 -40.16 -59.02
CA GLY A 111 1.06 -40.61 -58.95
C GLY A 111 1.51 -41.05 -57.55
N GLU A 112 1.78 -42.37 -57.40
CA GLU A 112 2.46 -43.07 -56.29
C GLU A 112 2.02 -42.78 -54.84
N GLU A 113 2.38 -43.67 -53.91
CA GLU A 113 1.91 -43.66 -52.51
C GLU A 113 2.17 -42.30 -51.83
N LEU A 114 1.10 -41.56 -51.58
CA LEU A 114 1.15 -40.24 -50.95
C LEU A 114 1.55 -40.38 -49.48
N SER A 115 2.52 -39.57 -49.07
CA SER A 115 2.84 -39.41 -47.64
C SER A 115 1.61 -38.87 -46.89
N PRO A 116 1.36 -39.30 -45.64
CA PRO A 116 0.24 -38.79 -44.84
C PRO A 116 0.25 -37.26 -44.68
N ASP A 117 1.43 -36.62 -44.70
CA ASP A 117 1.54 -35.16 -44.69
C ASP A 117 1.05 -34.52 -46.00
N ALA A 118 1.30 -35.19 -47.14
CA ALA A 118 0.82 -34.75 -48.45
C ALA A 118 -0.70 -34.88 -48.56
N GLU A 119 -1.29 -35.93 -47.97
CA GLU A 119 -2.75 -36.08 -47.91
C GLU A 119 -3.42 -34.93 -47.14
N ALA A 120 -2.84 -34.52 -46.01
CA ALA A 120 -3.37 -33.41 -45.21
C ALA A 120 -3.31 -32.09 -45.99
N GLU A 121 -2.23 -31.85 -46.72
CA GLU A 121 -2.06 -30.66 -47.55
C GLU A 121 -3.05 -30.63 -48.72
N ILE A 122 -3.26 -31.77 -49.40
CA ILE A 122 -4.24 -31.90 -50.49
C ILE A 122 -5.66 -31.64 -49.99
N GLN A 123 -6.04 -32.20 -48.84
CA GLN A 123 -7.36 -31.98 -48.26
C GLN A 123 -7.59 -30.49 -47.93
N MET A 124 -6.57 -29.82 -47.40
CA MET A 124 -6.64 -28.38 -47.11
C MET A 124 -6.82 -27.56 -48.39
N LEU A 125 -6.07 -27.87 -49.45
CA LEU A 125 -6.17 -27.19 -50.74
C LEU A 125 -7.55 -27.39 -51.39
N LEU A 126 -8.11 -28.59 -51.35
CA LEU A 126 -9.46 -28.85 -51.87
C LEU A 126 -10.53 -28.05 -51.13
N ASN A 127 -10.42 -27.95 -49.80
CA ASN A 127 -11.33 -27.13 -48.99
C ASN A 127 -11.22 -25.63 -49.31
N GLU A 128 -10.00 -25.12 -49.53
CA GLU A 128 -9.78 -23.73 -49.94
C GLU A 128 -10.38 -23.45 -51.33
N LEU A 129 -10.17 -24.36 -52.29
CA LEU A 129 -10.72 -24.24 -53.64
C LEU A 129 -12.25 -24.31 -53.63
N ALA A 130 -12.85 -25.19 -52.81
CA ALA A 130 -14.30 -25.27 -52.61
C ALA A 130 -14.86 -23.93 -52.06
N GLY A 131 -14.20 -23.34 -51.07
CA GLY A 131 -14.59 -22.05 -50.49
C GLY A 131 -14.56 -20.92 -51.51
N LYS A 132 -13.51 -20.88 -52.35
CA LYS A 132 -13.39 -19.89 -53.43
C LYS A 132 -14.42 -20.08 -54.53
N ALA A 133 -14.68 -21.31 -54.95
CA ALA A 133 -15.71 -21.64 -55.93
C ALA A 133 -17.11 -21.20 -55.46
N ALA A 134 -17.44 -21.43 -54.18
CA ALA A 134 -18.70 -21.01 -53.58
C ALA A 134 -18.89 -19.47 -53.57
N ILE A 135 -17.83 -18.70 -53.32
CA ILE A 135 -17.87 -17.23 -53.38
C ILE A 135 -18.10 -16.76 -54.82
N LEU A 136 -17.39 -17.36 -55.79
CA LEU A 136 -17.53 -17.00 -57.20
C LEU A 136 -18.91 -17.35 -57.76
N SER A 137 -19.47 -18.50 -57.38
CA SER A 137 -20.83 -18.91 -57.75
C SER A 137 -21.89 -17.93 -57.25
N ARG A 138 -21.69 -17.34 -56.05
CA ARG A 138 -22.57 -16.28 -55.51
C ARG A 138 -22.44 -14.96 -56.28
N LEU A 139 -21.23 -14.60 -56.71
CA LEU A 139 -20.97 -13.38 -57.46
C LEU A 139 -21.40 -13.48 -58.94
N SER A 140 -21.40 -14.68 -59.52
CA SER A 140 -21.75 -14.90 -60.92
C SER A 140 -23.24 -15.04 -61.19
N LYS A 141 -24.10 -15.04 -60.17
CA LYS A 141 -25.56 -14.94 -60.36
C LYS A 141 -25.90 -13.46 -60.58
N PRO A 142 -26.20 -13.01 -61.82
CA PRO A 142 -26.60 -11.64 -62.04
C PRO A 142 -27.91 -11.37 -61.29
N PRO A 143 -28.03 -10.26 -60.53
CA PRO A 143 -29.33 -9.85 -60.03
C PRO A 143 -30.22 -9.55 -61.25
N THR A 144 -31.35 -10.24 -61.36
CA THR A 144 -32.38 -9.94 -62.35
C THR A 144 -32.98 -8.58 -62.05
N ILE A 145 -32.44 -7.54 -62.69
CA ILE A 145 -32.94 -6.17 -62.56
C ILE A 145 -34.19 -6.04 -63.43
N ASN A 146 -35.34 -5.93 -62.76
CA ASN A 146 -36.61 -5.57 -63.37
C ASN A 146 -36.56 -4.08 -63.79
N VAL A 147 -36.87 -3.78 -65.05
CA VAL A 147 -36.53 -2.50 -65.72
C VAL A 147 -37.42 -1.32 -65.24
N ASP A 148 -38.44 -1.56 -64.42
CA ASP A 148 -39.31 -0.51 -63.86
C ASP A 148 -38.75 0.17 -62.59
N GLY A 149 -37.62 -0.30 -62.03
CA GLY A 149 -37.08 0.19 -60.74
C GLY A 149 -36.03 1.31 -60.83
N VAL A 150 -35.68 1.81 -62.02
CA VAL A 150 -34.55 2.75 -62.20
C VAL A 150 -34.81 4.12 -61.55
N GLY A 151 -36.07 4.55 -61.48
CA GLY A 151 -36.48 5.77 -60.75
C GLY A 151 -36.37 5.62 -59.22
N GLU A 152 -36.77 4.47 -58.67
CA GLU A 152 -36.65 4.17 -57.24
C GLU A 152 -35.18 3.94 -56.83
N ALA A 153 -34.37 3.35 -57.71
CA ALA A 153 -32.93 3.18 -57.50
C ALA A 153 -32.17 4.53 -57.48
N MET A 154 -32.57 5.50 -58.32
CA MET A 154 -31.99 6.85 -58.28
C MET A 154 -32.42 7.62 -57.03
N ASN A 155 -33.69 7.52 -56.62
CA ASN A 155 -34.21 8.17 -55.41
C ASN A 155 -33.61 7.58 -54.12
N SER A 156 -33.46 6.27 -54.04
CA SER A 156 -32.78 5.59 -52.92
C SER A 156 -31.29 5.93 -52.87
N LYS A 157 -30.62 6.07 -54.03
CA LYS A 157 -29.23 6.54 -54.10
C LYS A 157 -29.10 8.01 -53.68
N ALA A 158 -30.05 8.87 -54.03
CA ALA A 158 -30.09 10.26 -53.59
C ALA A 158 -30.37 10.38 -52.08
N GLN A 159 -31.29 9.58 -51.53
CA GLN A 159 -31.53 9.50 -50.09
C GLN A 159 -30.32 8.94 -49.33
N SER A 160 -29.67 7.90 -49.86
CA SER A 160 -28.45 7.34 -49.30
C SER A 160 -27.31 8.37 -49.27
N ARG A 161 -27.15 9.18 -50.32
CA ARG A 161 -26.18 10.30 -50.32
C ARG A 161 -26.48 11.35 -49.26
N ARG A 162 -27.75 11.73 -49.08
CA ARG A 162 -28.16 12.67 -48.02
C ARG A 162 -27.92 12.12 -46.63
N MET A 163 -28.23 10.84 -46.40
CA MET A 163 -27.95 10.17 -45.12
C MET A 163 -26.44 10.06 -44.87
N ALA A 164 -25.65 9.72 -45.88
CA ALA A 164 -24.19 9.68 -45.78
C ALA A 164 -23.59 11.07 -45.49
N GLU A 165 -24.13 12.12 -46.08
CA GLU A 165 -23.72 13.50 -45.83
C GLU A 165 -24.08 13.95 -44.41
N ILE A 166 -25.29 13.66 -43.93
CA ILE A 166 -25.71 13.92 -42.54
C ILE A 166 -24.82 13.15 -41.56
N GLU A 167 -24.49 11.89 -41.84
CA GLU A 167 -23.58 11.11 -41.02
C GLU A 167 -22.16 11.67 -41.02
N ALA A 168 -21.66 12.13 -42.16
CA ALA A 168 -20.35 12.76 -42.26
C ALA A 168 -20.28 14.07 -41.44
N ILE A 169 -21.32 14.90 -41.50
CA ILE A 169 -21.45 16.10 -40.67
C ILE A 169 -21.50 15.74 -39.18
N ARG A 170 -22.24 14.67 -38.82
CA ARG A 170 -22.30 14.21 -37.43
C ARG A 170 -20.95 13.71 -36.94
N ARG A 171 -20.22 12.93 -37.74
CA ARG A 171 -18.88 12.40 -37.39
C ARG A 171 -17.87 13.53 -37.21
N THR A 172 -17.82 14.47 -38.13
CA THR A 172 -16.92 15.64 -38.05
C THR A 172 -17.22 16.51 -36.82
N ARG A 173 -18.50 16.74 -36.50
CA ARG A 173 -18.88 17.43 -35.26
C ARG A 173 -18.43 16.67 -34.00
N THR A 174 -18.64 15.35 -33.95
CA THR A 174 -18.19 14.57 -32.79
C THR A 174 -16.65 14.55 -32.65
N GLN A 175 -15.91 14.48 -33.76
CA GLN A 175 -14.45 14.52 -33.75
C GLN A 175 -13.94 15.89 -33.30
N THR A 176 -14.52 16.98 -33.80
CA THR A 176 -14.14 18.33 -33.38
C THR A 176 -14.46 18.58 -31.91
N GLU A 177 -15.62 18.15 -31.41
CA GLU A 177 -15.95 18.22 -29.99
C GLU A 177 -14.98 17.41 -29.11
N GLN A 178 -14.59 16.20 -29.55
CA GLN A 178 -13.58 15.39 -28.84
C GLN A 178 -12.20 16.05 -28.84
N ASN A 179 -11.78 16.65 -29.95
CA ASN A 179 -10.51 17.35 -30.05
C ASN A 179 -10.49 18.59 -29.14
N VAL A 180 -11.56 19.39 -29.13
CA VAL A 180 -11.70 20.54 -28.23
C VAL A 180 -11.67 20.11 -26.76
N ARG A 181 -12.32 18.99 -26.40
CA ARG A 181 -12.24 18.45 -25.03
C ARG A 181 -10.82 18.03 -24.67
N ARG A 182 -10.13 17.31 -25.57
CA ARG A 182 -8.73 16.90 -25.35
C ARG A 182 -7.79 18.08 -25.21
N GLU A 183 -7.96 19.14 -25.99
CA GLU A 183 -7.15 20.36 -25.89
C GLU A 183 -7.42 21.12 -24.59
N LYS A 184 -8.70 21.26 -24.21
CA LYS A 184 -9.07 21.85 -22.91
C LYS A 184 -8.50 21.05 -21.75
N ASP A 185 -8.59 19.72 -21.79
CA ASP A 185 -8.02 18.87 -20.75
C ASP A 185 -6.49 18.95 -20.70
N LYS A 186 -5.81 19.02 -21.86
CA LYS A 186 -4.36 19.24 -21.92
C LYS A 186 -3.94 20.57 -21.30
N ALA A 187 -4.74 21.63 -21.49
CA ALA A 187 -4.47 22.94 -20.90
C ALA A 187 -4.79 23.00 -19.39
N ILE A 188 -5.85 22.33 -18.94
CA ILE A 188 -6.31 22.37 -17.54
C ILE A 188 -5.50 21.43 -16.64
N ARG A 189 -5.04 20.29 -17.17
CA ARG A 189 -4.28 19.28 -16.40
C ARG A 189 -3.05 19.85 -15.68
N PRO A 190 -2.14 20.64 -16.29
CA PRO A 190 -0.99 21.19 -15.59
C PRO A 190 -1.40 22.16 -14.48
N VAL A 191 -2.46 22.95 -14.68
CA VAL A 191 -2.98 23.86 -13.65
C VAL A 191 -3.54 23.08 -12.46
N ARG A 192 -4.31 22.01 -12.70
CA ARG A 192 -4.82 21.14 -11.64
C ARG A 192 -3.72 20.43 -10.87
N LEU A 193 -2.69 19.94 -11.59
CA LEU A 193 -1.52 19.33 -10.97
C LEU A 193 -0.76 20.35 -10.11
N GLY A 194 -0.48 21.54 -10.63
CA GLY A 194 0.20 22.60 -9.88
C GLY A 194 -0.58 23.04 -8.63
N LEU A 195 -1.91 23.14 -8.70
CA LEU A 195 -2.74 23.44 -7.54
C LEU A 195 -2.67 22.33 -6.48
N ARG A 196 -2.66 21.06 -6.91
CA ARG A 196 -2.53 19.91 -6.00
C ARG A 196 -1.16 19.89 -5.33
N ASP A 197 -0.10 20.14 -6.08
CA ASP A 197 1.27 20.19 -5.55
C ASP A 197 1.41 21.34 -4.54
N GLN A 198 0.81 22.51 -4.81
CA GLN A 198 0.76 23.62 -3.87
C GLN A 198 -0.02 23.28 -2.59
N GLN A 199 -1.16 22.59 -2.72
CA GLN A 199 -1.94 22.14 -1.57
C GLN A 199 -1.17 21.13 -0.72
N ASP A 200 -0.50 20.17 -1.35
CA ASP A 200 0.28 19.15 -0.66
C ASP A 200 1.52 19.77 0.00
N HIS A 201 2.16 20.73 -0.65
CA HIS A 201 3.24 21.52 -0.05
C HIS A 201 2.77 22.33 1.16
N ALA A 202 1.64 23.03 1.04
CA ALA A 202 1.05 23.79 2.14
C ALA A 202 0.65 22.89 3.32
N LYS A 203 0.14 21.68 3.07
CA LYS A 203 -0.16 20.70 4.12
C LYS A 203 1.11 20.25 4.85
N ARG A 204 2.19 19.96 4.13
CA ARG A 204 3.47 19.56 4.72
C ARG A 204 4.02 20.68 5.62
N LEU A 205 4.01 21.92 5.13
CA LEU A 205 4.45 23.08 5.92
C LEU A 205 3.62 23.27 7.20
N ARG A 206 2.29 23.06 7.14
CA ARG A 206 1.45 23.13 8.34
C ARG A 206 1.82 22.09 9.39
N VAL A 207 2.07 20.85 8.97
CA VAL A 207 2.51 19.77 9.88
C VAL A 207 3.87 20.11 10.49
N GLU A 208 4.80 20.63 9.70
CA GLU A 208 6.13 21.04 10.16
C GLU A 208 6.07 22.21 11.17
N ILE A 209 5.23 23.22 10.89
CA ILE A 209 4.99 24.34 11.81
C ILE A 209 4.40 23.82 13.13
N GLU A 210 3.41 22.93 13.07
CA GLU A 210 2.79 22.37 14.27
C GLU A 210 3.79 21.53 15.09
N GLN A 211 4.64 20.73 14.44
CA GLN A 211 5.69 19.97 15.10
C GLN A 211 6.68 20.90 15.81
N THR A 212 7.15 21.94 15.10
CA THR A 212 8.09 22.92 15.65
C THR A 212 7.45 23.69 16.83
N GLN A 213 6.18 24.08 16.73
CA GLN A 213 5.45 24.72 17.82
C GLN A 213 5.35 23.80 19.05
N ARG A 214 4.99 22.53 18.86
CA ARG A 214 4.94 21.54 19.95
C ARG A 214 6.30 21.34 20.60
N GLU A 215 7.39 21.33 19.83
CA GLU A 215 8.75 21.25 20.35
C GLU A 215 9.14 22.50 21.15
N GLN A 216 8.82 23.69 20.64
CA GLN A 216 9.05 24.95 21.34
C GLN A 216 8.27 25.02 22.65
N GLU A 217 7.01 24.60 22.66
CA GLU A 217 6.18 24.52 23.87
C GLU A 217 6.75 23.53 24.88
N LYS A 218 7.17 22.34 24.44
CA LYS A 218 7.86 21.37 25.30
C LYS A 218 9.15 21.93 25.89
N PHE A 219 9.94 22.65 25.09
CA PHE A 219 11.16 23.29 25.55
C PHE A 219 10.89 24.41 26.56
N LYS A 220 9.89 25.28 26.29
CA LYS A 220 9.44 26.33 27.23
C LYS A 220 8.90 25.73 28.54
N ALA A 221 8.12 24.66 28.47
CA ALA A 221 7.63 23.97 29.66
C ALA A 221 8.79 23.35 30.46
N LYS A 222 9.76 22.71 29.79
CA LYS A 222 10.95 22.16 30.42
C LYS A 222 11.79 23.22 31.13
N THR A 223 12.04 24.35 30.47
CA THR A 223 12.81 25.46 31.04
C THR A 223 12.08 26.10 32.22
N ALA A 224 10.78 26.35 32.13
CA ALA A 224 9.97 26.84 33.24
C ALA A 224 10.00 25.89 34.46
N ARG A 225 9.88 24.57 34.22
CA ARG A 225 10.03 23.54 35.27
C ARG A 225 11.41 23.57 35.93
N ALA A 226 12.47 23.69 35.14
CA ALA A 226 13.84 23.76 35.66
C ALA A 226 14.07 25.03 36.50
N GLU A 227 13.52 26.17 36.07
CA GLU A 227 13.60 27.42 36.83
C GLU A 227 12.82 27.36 38.15
N ALA A 228 11.62 26.76 38.14
CA ALA A 228 10.82 26.55 39.34
C ALA A 228 11.57 25.66 40.35
N LEU A 229 12.13 24.54 39.88
CA LEU A 229 12.96 23.65 40.69
C LEU A 229 14.20 24.39 41.25
N ARG A 230 14.85 25.27 40.46
CA ARG A 230 16.01 26.03 40.93
C ARG A 230 15.68 26.90 42.15
N ARG A 231 14.47 27.48 42.21
CA ARG A 231 14.04 28.31 43.36
C ARG A 231 13.86 27.47 44.62
N GLU A 232 13.40 26.23 44.49
CA GLU A 232 13.15 25.32 45.62
C GLU A 232 14.31 24.34 45.89
N MET A 233 15.42 24.47 45.16
CA MET A 233 16.58 23.59 45.31
C MET A 233 17.13 23.50 46.76
N PRO A 234 17.16 24.58 47.57
CA PRO A 234 17.56 24.48 48.97
C PRO A 234 16.68 23.50 49.77
N ASP A 235 15.37 23.51 49.54
CA ASP A 235 14.42 22.61 50.20
C ASP A 235 14.55 21.18 49.66
N VAL A 236 14.80 21.01 48.37
CA VAL A 236 15.10 19.69 47.76
C VAL A 236 16.35 19.08 48.40
N GLN A 237 17.42 19.86 48.54
CA GLN A 237 18.66 19.40 49.17
C GLN A 237 18.49 19.11 50.67
N LYS A 238 17.56 19.79 51.33
CA LYS A 238 17.27 19.59 52.75
C LYS A 238 16.40 18.37 53.02
N TYR A 239 15.27 18.25 52.33
CA TYR A 239 14.22 17.28 52.63
C TYR A 239 14.22 16.05 51.72
N LEU A 240 14.83 16.10 50.52
CA LEU A 240 14.75 14.98 49.56
C LEU A 240 16.04 14.14 49.46
N VAL A 241 16.98 14.30 50.39
CA VAL A 241 18.23 13.53 50.43
C VAL A 241 18.02 12.01 50.32
N PRO A 242 17.04 11.38 51.01
CA PRO A 242 16.82 9.93 50.90
C PRO A 242 16.35 9.48 49.51
N PHE A 243 15.86 10.39 48.67
CA PHE A 243 15.33 10.09 47.35
C PHE A 243 16.32 10.44 46.25
N THR A 244 17.07 11.53 46.41
CA THR A 244 18.05 11.99 45.42
C THR A 244 19.40 11.29 45.55
N SER A 245 19.75 10.80 46.73
CA SER A 245 21.01 10.08 46.94
C SER A 245 21.01 8.73 46.22
N PRO A 246 22.09 8.37 45.50
CA PRO A 246 22.23 7.05 44.91
C PRO A 246 22.15 5.94 45.95
N GLY A 247 21.39 4.88 45.64
CA GLY A 247 21.30 3.69 46.48
C GLY A 247 20.79 2.48 45.71
N TYR A 248 20.99 1.29 46.29
CA TYR A 248 20.66 0.01 45.63
C TYR A 248 19.21 -0.43 45.84
N ARG A 249 18.40 0.29 46.62
CA ARG A 249 17.03 -0.12 46.95
C ARG A 249 16.00 0.74 46.23
N GLN A 250 15.03 0.13 45.57
CA GLN A 250 13.93 0.81 44.90
C GLN A 250 12.60 0.24 45.38
N PRO A 251 11.50 1.03 45.40
CA PRO A 251 10.18 0.49 45.69
C PRO A 251 9.83 -0.62 44.68
N ASN A 252 9.24 -1.71 45.16
CA ASN A 252 8.87 -2.85 44.31
C ASN A 252 7.36 -3.07 44.26
N SER A 253 6.64 -2.79 45.35
CA SER A 253 5.19 -2.92 45.44
C SER A 253 4.45 -1.63 45.11
N ASP A 254 3.17 -1.77 44.79
CA ASP A 254 2.21 -0.69 44.53
C ASP A 254 1.62 -0.13 45.82
N SER A 255 1.68 -0.89 46.92
CA SER A 255 1.05 -0.47 48.18
C SER A 255 1.86 -0.82 49.43
N ASN A 256 2.86 -1.69 49.32
CA ASN A 256 3.67 -2.11 50.46
C ASN A 256 5.02 -1.36 50.45
N PRO A 257 5.23 -0.34 51.30
CA PRO A 257 6.47 0.41 51.35
C PRO A 257 7.67 -0.39 51.90
N TRP A 258 7.41 -1.56 52.49
CA TRP A 258 8.45 -2.49 52.98
C TRP A 258 8.99 -3.40 51.87
N ASP A 259 8.23 -3.61 50.80
CA ASP A 259 8.65 -4.41 49.65
C ASP A 259 9.53 -3.57 48.73
N ASN A 260 10.84 -3.78 48.87
CA ASN A 260 11.86 -3.14 48.07
C ASN A 260 12.67 -4.17 47.29
N THR A 261 13.08 -3.78 46.09
CA THR A 261 13.97 -4.60 45.25
C THR A 261 15.36 -4.01 45.23
N ARG A 262 16.36 -4.89 45.18
CA ARG A 262 17.77 -4.50 45.07
C ARG A 262 18.15 -4.36 43.60
N THR A 263 18.60 -3.19 43.18
CA THR A 263 19.17 -2.94 41.85
C THR A 263 20.66 -3.25 41.83
N ALA A 264 21.19 -3.63 40.66
CA ALA A 264 22.61 -3.87 40.46
C ALA A 264 23.43 -2.57 40.59
N GLU A 265 22.90 -1.47 40.06
CA GLU A 265 23.51 -0.15 40.11
C GLU A 265 22.88 0.70 41.20
N ALA A 266 23.70 1.52 41.89
CA ALA A 266 23.21 2.52 42.82
C ALA A 266 22.62 3.69 42.04
N LYS A 267 21.31 3.95 42.21
CA LYS A 267 20.60 5.04 41.53
C LYS A 267 19.75 5.84 42.50
N PRO A 268 19.45 7.11 42.20
CA PRO A 268 18.39 7.84 42.87
C PRO A 268 17.07 7.07 42.79
N VAL A 269 16.15 7.38 43.69
CA VAL A 269 14.85 6.72 43.71
C VAL A 269 14.07 7.07 42.44
N SER A 270 13.38 6.08 41.87
CA SER A 270 12.56 6.28 40.67
C SER A 270 11.26 7.01 41.00
N LEU A 271 10.98 8.08 40.25
CA LEU A 271 9.74 8.85 40.39
C LEU A 271 8.52 7.99 40.04
N SER A 272 8.59 7.21 38.96
CA SER A 272 7.51 6.30 38.57
C SER A 272 7.22 5.25 39.64
N ARG A 273 8.26 4.73 40.32
CA ARG A 273 8.08 3.78 41.43
C ARG A 273 7.51 4.42 42.70
N LEU A 274 7.86 5.67 43.01
CA LEU A 274 7.24 6.42 44.11
C LEU A 274 5.76 6.70 43.85
N LYS A 275 5.41 7.05 42.60
CA LYS A 275 4.02 7.19 42.16
C LYS A 275 3.27 5.86 42.31
N ARG A 276 3.86 4.77 41.83
CA ARG A 276 3.26 3.44 41.88
C ARG A 276 3.01 2.97 43.32
N LEU A 277 3.93 3.27 44.24
CA LEU A 277 3.77 3.01 45.68
C LEU A 277 2.63 3.82 46.34
N GLY A 278 2.08 4.83 45.65
CA GLY A 278 1.12 5.77 46.22
C GLY A 278 1.75 6.80 47.17
N ALA A 279 3.08 6.89 47.22
CA ALA A 279 3.79 7.80 48.13
C ALA A 279 3.53 9.29 47.83
N LEU A 280 3.00 9.59 46.64
CA LEU A 280 2.69 10.94 46.18
C LEU A 280 1.19 11.29 46.28
N ASP A 281 0.37 10.43 46.88
CA ASP A 281 -1.07 10.68 47.05
C ASP A 281 -1.33 11.75 48.13
N TYR A 282 -2.37 12.57 47.96
CA TYR A 282 -2.76 13.63 48.93
C TYR A 282 -3.31 13.09 50.27
N ASN A 283 -3.30 11.77 50.48
CA ASN A 283 -3.89 11.14 51.65
C ASN A 283 -2.81 10.75 52.68
N LEU A 284 -3.24 10.46 53.92
CA LEU A 284 -2.35 10.10 55.01
C LEU A 284 -1.54 8.83 54.69
N LYS A 285 -2.12 7.89 53.93
CA LYS A 285 -1.46 6.65 53.51
C LYS A 285 -0.28 6.93 52.56
N GLY A 286 -0.41 7.88 51.65
CA GLY A 286 0.68 8.29 50.76
C GLY A 286 1.82 8.92 51.54
N LEU A 287 1.50 9.75 52.54
CA LEU A 287 2.48 10.32 53.46
C LEU A 287 3.19 9.24 54.29
N GLU A 288 2.44 8.26 54.79
CA GLU A 288 2.97 7.11 55.52
C GLU A 288 3.91 6.26 54.64
N ASN A 289 3.50 5.97 53.40
CA ASN A 289 4.33 5.24 52.44
C ASN A 289 5.64 5.97 52.13
N LEU A 290 5.59 7.29 51.96
CA LEU A 290 6.77 8.13 51.78
C LEU A 290 7.68 8.09 53.00
N TYR A 291 7.11 8.20 54.20
CA TYR A 291 7.83 8.19 55.47
C TYR A 291 8.52 6.85 55.74
N ILE A 292 7.82 5.74 55.54
CA ILE A 292 8.37 4.40 55.69
C ILE A 292 9.54 4.22 54.72
N PHE A 293 9.33 4.45 53.42
CA PHE A 293 10.38 4.18 52.44
C PHE A 293 11.60 5.11 52.58
N GLY A 294 11.38 6.41 52.77
CA GLY A 294 12.45 7.41 52.87
C GLY A 294 13.16 7.42 54.23
N GLY A 295 12.44 7.10 55.30
CA GLY A 295 12.94 7.21 56.68
C GLY A 295 13.54 5.93 57.24
N ILE A 296 13.38 4.79 56.57
CA ILE A 296 13.81 3.50 57.12
C ILE A 296 15.32 3.35 57.21
N LYS A 297 15.79 3.07 58.43
CA LYS A 297 17.21 2.80 58.76
C LYS A 297 17.47 1.44 59.40
N ALA A 298 16.45 0.59 59.49
CA ALA A 298 16.56 -0.70 60.14
C ALA A 298 17.63 -1.59 59.46
N ARG A 299 18.44 -2.28 60.28
CA ARG A 299 19.57 -3.14 59.88
C ARG A 299 19.21 -4.22 58.84
N GLY A 300 17.93 -4.58 58.69
CA GLY A 300 17.46 -5.55 57.68
C GLY A 300 17.13 -4.97 56.29
N THR A 301 17.00 -3.64 56.16
CA THR A 301 16.54 -3.02 54.90
C THR A 301 17.68 -2.55 54.00
N ASN A 302 18.89 -2.43 54.55
CA ASN A 302 20.10 -1.98 53.86
C ASN A 302 19.88 -0.68 53.03
N ASN A 303 19.03 0.24 53.50
CA ASN A 303 18.89 1.55 52.88
C ASN A 303 20.02 2.47 53.37
N THR A 304 21.11 2.48 52.63
CA THR A 304 22.32 3.25 52.94
C THR A 304 22.19 4.75 52.67
N ARG A 305 21.08 5.20 52.06
CA ARG A 305 20.91 6.61 51.65
C ARG A 305 20.86 7.55 52.85
N PRO A 306 21.63 8.64 52.90
CA PRO A 306 21.57 9.58 54.02
C PRO A 306 20.18 10.20 54.17
N LEU A 307 19.80 10.54 55.42
CA LEU A 307 18.49 11.14 55.70
C LEU A 307 18.45 12.64 55.42
N GLY A 308 19.58 13.34 55.59
CA GLY A 308 19.57 14.81 55.59
C GLY A 308 18.67 15.33 56.70
N SER A 309 17.71 16.20 56.36
CA SER A 309 16.66 16.65 57.28
C SER A 309 15.35 15.86 57.17
N PHE A 310 15.32 14.76 56.41
CA PHE A 310 14.15 13.89 56.34
C PHE A 310 14.04 13.09 57.65
N PRO A 311 12.84 12.97 58.27
CA PRO A 311 12.70 12.31 59.56
C PRO A 311 12.97 10.81 59.46
N GLU A 312 13.69 10.27 60.45
CA GLU A 312 13.88 8.82 60.59
C GLU A 312 12.55 8.14 60.90
N TYR A 313 12.27 7.02 60.23
CA TYR A 313 11.05 6.26 60.45
C TYR A 313 11.03 5.66 61.85
N ALA A 314 10.01 6.07 62.60
CA ALA A 314 9.61 5.43 63.85
C ALA A 314 8.10 5.22 63.83
N SER A 315 7.67 4.00 64.15
CA SER A 315 6.26 3.63 64.24
C SER A 315 5.52 4.60 65.18
N GLN A 316 4.27 4.93 64.82
CA GLN A 316 3.39 5.81 65.60
C GLN A 316 3.83 7.30 65.71
N ARG A 317 4.88 7.75 65.01
CA ARG A 317 5.32 9.16 65.07
C ARG A 317 4.74 10.07 63.98
N LEU A 318 4.02 9.54 63.00
CA LEU A 318 3.50 10.33 61.87
C LEU A 318 2.55 11.46 62.29
N ASN A 319 1.84 11.29 63.42
CA ASN A 319 0.93 12.30 63.95
C ASN A 319 1.65 13.51 64.59
N ARG A 320 2.97 13.44 64.80
CA ARG A 320 3.73 14.54 65.39
C ARG A 320 4.00 15.61 64.34
N PRO A 321 3.74 16.90 64.63
CA PRO A 321 3.90 17.98 63.65
C PRO A 321 5.34 18.11 63.16
N GLU A 322 6.33 17.88 64.03
CA GLU A 322 7.77 17.88 63.72
C GLU A 322 8.17 16.85 62.66
N VAL A 323 7.42 15.75 62.54
CA VAL A 323 7.63 14.70 61.53
C VAL A 323 6.76 14.96 60.31
N ARG A 324 5.50 15.32 60.54
CA ARG A 324 4.49 15.51 59.49
C ARG A 324 4.84 16.67 58.54
N GLN A 325 5.26 17.82 59.07
CA GLN A 325 5.54 19.01 58.26
C GLN A 325 6.70 18.79 57.26
N PRO A 326 7.87 18.25 57.66
CA PRO A 326 8.92 17.89 56.70
C PRO A 326 8.47 16.87 55.65
N LEU A 327 7.63 15.91 56.02
CA LEU A 327 7.09 14.91 55.09
C LEU A 327 6.13 15.52 54.07
N GLU A 328 5.23 16.39 54.51
CA GLU A 328 4.30 17.10 53.63
C GLU A 328 5.08 17.99 52.65
N ARG A 329 6.11 18.69 53.14
CA ARG A 329 6.99 19.49 52.27
C ARG A 329 7.75 18.61 51.28
N ALA A 330 8.32 17.50 51.72
CA ALA A 330 8.99 16.53 50.83
C ALA A 330 8.04 15.97 49.77
N GLN A 331 6.84 15.55 50.17
CA GLN A 331 5.83 15.04 49.27
C GLN A 331 5.44 16.09 48.23
N GLN A 332 5.24 17.34 48.66
CA GLN A 332 4.89 18.44 47.77
C GLN A 332 6.01 18.72 46.76
N LEU A 333 7.28 18.79 47.18
CA LEU A 333 8.43 18.97 46.29
C LEU A 333 8.51 17.86 45.23
N LEU A 334 8.30 16.60 45.62
CA LEU A 334 8.32 15.45 44.70
C LEU A 334 7.18 15.50 43.69
N ARG A 335 6.03 16.07 44.05
CA ARG A 335 4.87 16.20 43.16
C ARG A 335 5.04 17.36 42.19
N ASP A 336 5.44 18.51 42.70
CA ASP A 336 5.52 19.76 41.95
C ASP A 336 6.73 19.73 41.01
N HIS A 337 7.87 19.20 41.48
CA HIS A 337 9.14 19.22 40.74
C HIS A 337 9.68 17.84 40.37
N GLY A 338 9.01 16.73 40.69
CA GLY A 338 9.53 15.39 40.45
C GLY A 338 9.95 15.17 38.99
N GLN A 339 9.17 15.65 38.03
CA GLN A 339 9.52 15.55 36.61
C GLN A 339 10.79 16.35 36.26
N ALA A 340 10.92 17.57 36.80
CA ALA A 340 12.10 18.40 36.60
C ALA A 340 13.35 17.75 37.24
N MET A 341 13.18 17.09 38.39
CA MET A 341 14.24 16.35 39.07
C MET A 341 14.71 15.13 38.26
N VAL A 342 13.81 14.42 37.58
CA VAL A 342 14.19 13.36 36.63
C VAL A 342 14.98 13.94 35.45
N GLU A 343 14.53 15.06 34.89
CA GLU A 343 15.23 15.74 33.79
C GLU A 343 16.63 16.24 34.18
N GLN A 344 16.84 16.59 35.45
CA GLN A 344 18.13 16.98 36.04
C GLN A 344 18.91 15.81 36.66
N GLN A 345 18.46 14.56 36.48
CA GLN A 345 19.10 13.35 37.02
C GLN A 345 19.20 13.29 38.56
N LEU A 346 18.40 14.08 39.27
CA LEU A 346 18.24 14.02 40.72
C LEU A 346 17.33 12.87 41.15
N LEU A 347 16.42 12.42 40.27
CA LEU A 347 15.61 11.22 40.45
C LEU A 347 15.80 10.30 39.25
N SER A 348 15.56 9.01 39.44
CA SER A 348 15.45 8.09 38.31
C SER A 348 14.07 8.21 37.65
N PRO A 349 13.94 7.97 36.34
CA PRO A 349 12.65 7.98 35.66
C PRO A 349 11.66 6.94 36.25
#